data_AF-A0A971FWU0-F1
#
_entry.id   AF-A0A971FWU0-F1
#
_cell.length_a   1.000
_cell.length_b   1.000
_cell.length_c   1.000
_cell.angle_alpha   90.00
_cell.angle_beta   90.00
_cell.angle_gamma   90.00
#
_symmetry.space_group_name_H-M   'P 1'
#
loop_
_entity.id
_entity.type
_entity.pdbx_description
1 polymer ?
#
loop_
_entity_poly.entity_id
_entity_poly.type
_entity_poly.pdbx_seq_one_letter_code
_entity_poly.pdbx_strand_id
1 'polypeptide(L)'
;MLPVRARRTTSRGWGEWVDGRLSLPGPDDPARASFVVDDPTAVALVTRHGEAPVVVEPPLDVTVRPVRYKAEAFHGTDAEIVVATTERRVVELALPREEVDPVARRLADLGPGLDEPAP
;
A
#
# COMPACT_ATOMS: atom_id res chain seq x y z
N MET A 1 7.37 -10.00 6.08
CA MET A 1 6.04 -9.58 5.60
C MET A 1 5.24 -9.05 6.78
N LEU A 2 4.63 -7.88 6.65
CA LEU A 2 3.88 -7.17 7.69
C LEU A 2 2.37 -7.35 7.47
N PRO A 3 1.57 -7.60 8.51
CA PRO A 3 0.12 -7.63 8.36
C PRO A 3 -0.39 -6.22 8.04
N VAL A 4 -1.36 -6.13 7.13
CA VAL A 4 -1.89 -4.85 6.67
C VAL A 4 -3.34 -5.03 6.25
N ARG A 5 -4.14 -3.97 6.42
CA ARG A 5 -5.40 -3.82 5.68
C ARG A 5 -5.17 -2.80 4.59
N ALA A 6 -5.59 -3.12 3.38
CA ALA A 6 -5.38 -2.26 2.24
C ALA A 6 -6.69 -1.98 1.51
N ARG A 7 -6.78 -0.80 0.91
CA ARG A 7 -7.84 -0.48 -0.05
C ARG A 7 -7.33 0.46 -1.12
N ARG A 8 -7.99 0.45 -2.27
CA ARG A 8 -7.82 1.42 -3.34
C ARG A 8 -8.78 2.57 -3.16
N THR A 9 -8.27 3.78 -3.35
CA THR A 9 -9.07 5.01 -3.43
C THR A 9 -8.90 5.63 -4.81
N THR A 10 -10.02 6.02 -5.41
CA THR A 10 -10.10 6.65 -6.73
C THR A 10 -11.00 7.88 -6.66
N SER A 11 -10.99 8.70 -7.71
CA SER A 11 -11.93 9.83 -7.82
C SER A 11 -13.40 9.42 -7.87
N ARG A 12 -13.71 8.17 -8.22
CA ARG A 12 -15.08 7.62 -8.30
C ARG A 12 -15.54 6.92 -7.02
N GLY A 13 -14.68 6.78 -6.03
CA GLY A 13 -14.97 6.07 -4.78
C GLY A 13 -13.80 5.27 -4.25
N TRP A 14 -14.02 4.61 -3.12
CA TRP A 14 -13.06 3.73 -2.45
C TRP A 14 -13.52 2.27 -2.49
N GLY A 15 -12.56 1.34 -2.54
CA GLY A 15 -12.79 -0.09 -2.40
C GLY A 15 -13.02 -0.49 -0.93
N GLU A 16 -13.38 -1.76 -0.74
CA GLU A 16 -13.43 -2.34 0.60
C GLU A 16 -12.02 -2.49 1.19
N TRP A 17 -11.95 -2.48 2.51
CA TRP A 17 -10.73 -2.80 3.23
C TRP A 17 -10.54 -4.31 3.26
N VAL A 18 -9.43 -4.77 2.69
CA VAL A 18 -9.09 -6.21 2.65
C VAL A 18 -7.85 -6.48 3.47
N ASP A 19 -7.86 -7.62 4.14
CA ASP A 19 -6.70 -8.11 4.88
C ASP A 19 -5.63 -8.61 3.90
N GLY A 20 -4.38 -8.50 4.34
CA GLY A 20 -3.25 -8.97 3.57
C GLY A 20 -1.92 -8.83 4.29
N ARG A 21 -0.86 -9.00 3.51
CA ARG A 21 0.53 -8.97 3.93
C ARG A 21 1.34 -8.09 2.99
N LEU A 22 2.00 -7.09 3.55
CA LEU A 22 2.95 -6.23 2.87
C LEU A 22 4.35 -6.82 2.93
N SER A 23 4.97 -6.96 1.77
CA SER A 23 6.41 -7.15 1.66
C SER A 23 7.03 -5.82 1.21
N LEU A 24 7.73 -5.16 2.12
CA LEU A 24 8.54 -4.02 1.78
C LEU A 24 9.84 -4.49 1.12
N PRO A 25 10.42 -3.68 0.21
CA PRO A 25 11.69 -3.98 -0.42
C PRO A 25 12.75 -4.17 0.66
N GLY A 26 13.48 -5.27 0.52
CA GLY A 26 14.61 -5.63 1.37
C GLY A 26 15.93 -5.39 0.63
N PRO A 27 17.07 -5.64 1.27
CA PRO A 27 18.37 -5.55 0.60
C PRO A 27 18.48 -6.46 -0.63
N ASP A 28 17.72 -7.57 -0.67
CA ASP A 28 17.71 -8.54 -1.77
C ASP A 28 16.76 -8.19 -2.93
N ASP A 29 15.77 -7.31 -2.71
CA ASP A 29 14.85 -6.81 -3.74
C ASP A 29 14.56 -5.33 -3.44
N PRO A 30 15.49 -4.43 -3.82
CA PRO A 30 15.45 -3.04 -3.39
C PRO A 30 14.41 -2.21 -4.15
N ALA A 31 13.87 -2.74 -5.26
CA ALA A 31 13.19 -1.91 -6.25
C ALA A 31 11.66 -1.86 -6.06
N ARG A 32 11.03 -2.79 -5.33
CA ARG A 32 9.57 -2.91 -5.32
C ARG A 32 8.99 -3.37 -3.99
N ALA A 33 7.95 -2.67 -3.53
CA ALA A 33 7.02 -3.19 -2.54
C ALA A 33 5.98 -4.08 -3.21
N SER A 34 5.50 -5.10 -2.50
CA SER A 34 4.42 -5.96 -2.97
C SER A 34 3.46 -6.30 -1.83
N PHE A 35 2.19 -6.54 -2.17
CA PHE A 35 1.19 -7.03 -1.24
C PHE A 35 0.64 -8.36 -1.70
N VAL A 36 0.36 -9.23 -0.74
CA VAL A 36 -0.50 -10.39 -0.90
C VAL A 36 -1.77 -10.10 -0.13
N VAL A 37 -2.91 -9.98 -0.81
CA VAL A 37 -4.21 -9.69 -0.19
C VAL A 37 -5.21 -10.77 -0.59
N ASP A 38 -6.24 -10.94 0.24
CA ASP A 38 -7.29 -11.94 -0.02
C ASP A 38 -8.13 -11.59 -1.26
N ASP A 39 -8.35 -10.29 -1.51
CA ASP A 39 -8.99 -9.80 -2.73
C ASP A 39 -8.12 -8.71 -3.41
N PRO A 40 -7.43 -9.03 -4.52
CA PRO A 40 -6.54 -8.10 -5.20
C PRO A 40 -7.28 -6.96 -5.92
N THR A 41 -8.57 -7.11 -6.21
CA THR A 41 -9.38 -6.09 -6.90
C THR A 41 -9.66 -4.87 -6.01
N ALA A 42 -9.64 -5.09 -4.69
CA ALA A 42 -9.80 -4.06 -3.69
C ALA A 42 -8.59 -3.11 -3.61
N VAL A 43 -7.40 -3.54 -4.04
CA VAL A 43 -6.14 -2.78 -3.90
C VAL A 43 -5.47 -2.42 -5.23
N ALA A 44 -5.81 -3.13 -6.31
CA ALA A 44 -5.27 -2.88 -7.64
C ALA A 44 -6.33 -3.06 -8.73
N LEU A 45 -6.06 -2.51 -9.91
CA LEU A 45 -6.84 -2.75 -11.13
C LEU A 45 -6.45 -4.11 -11.72
N VAL A 46 -6.65 -5.18 -10.95
CA VAL A 46 -6.34 -6.54 -11.41
C VAL A 46 -7.55 -7.09 -12.15
N THR A 47 -7.38 -7.45 -13.42
CA THR A 47 -8.43 -8.06 -14.27
C THR A 47 -8.56 -9.57 -14.08
N ARG A 48 -7.71 -10.19 -13.24
CA ARG A 48 -7.76 -11.60 -12.89
C ARG A 48 -7.95 -11.79 -11.39
N HIS A 49 -8.91 -12.64 -11.03
CA HIS A 49 -8.95 -13.28 -9.73
C HIS A 49 -7.70 -14.16 -9.57
N GLY A 50 -6.94 -14.00 -8.48
CA GLY A 50 -5.78 -14.85 -8.20
C GLY A 50 -4.98 -14.41 -6.98
N GLU A 51 -4.42 -15.40 -6.27
CA GLU A 51 -3.44 -15.21 -5.19
C GLU A 51 -2.06 -14.88 -5.77
N ALA A 52 -1.49 -13.78 -5.29
CA ALA A 52 -0.06 -13.45 -5.28
C ALA A 52 0.61 -12.83 -6.54
N PRO A 53 1.61 -11.96 -6.29
CA PRO A 53 1.55 -10.76 -5.45
C PRO A 53 1.11 -9.54 -6.28
N VAL A 54 0.33 -8.66 -5.66
CA VAL A 54 0.02 -7.34 -6.22
C VAL A 54 1.24 -6.45 -6.02
N VAL A 55 1.91 -6.13 -7.13
CA VAL A 55 3.04 -5.20 -7.11
C VAL A 55 2.52 -3.78 -6.90
N VAL A 56 3.13 -3.08 -5.94
CA VAL A 56 2.91 -1.67 -5.71
C VAL A 56 3.76 -0.92 -6.72
N GLU A 57 3.10 -0.12 -7.55
CA GLU A 57 3.83 0.83 -8.39
C GLU A 57 4.58 1.80 -7.47
N PRO A 58 5.81 2.20 -7.81
CA PRO A 58 6.55 3.16 -7.01
C PRO A 58 5.68 4.41 -6.75
N PRO A 59 5.47 4.80 -5.49
CA PRO A 59 4.61 5.92 -5.16
C PRO A 59 5.28 7.25 -5.58
N LEU A 60 4.48 8.12 -6.19
CA LEU A 60 4.84 9.52 -6.45
C LEU A 60 4.87 10.33 -5.15
N ASP A 61 4.00 9.98 -4.21
CA ASP A 61 3.83 10.67 -2.93
C ASP A 61 3.35 9.68 -1.86
N VAL A 62 3.83 9.87 -0.63
CA VAL A 62 3.44 9.07 0.53
C VAL A 62 3.12 10.01 1.68
N THR A 63 1.88 9.95 2.16
CA THR A 63 1.42 10.73 3.31
C THR A 63 0.88 9.82 4.41
N VAL A 64 0.81 10.34 5.62
CA VAL A 64 0.17 9.67 6.76
C VAL A 64 -0.99 10.54 7.20
N ARG A 65 -2.14 9.92 7.48
CA ARG A 65 -3.33 10.63 7.96
C ARG A 65 -4.00 9.90 9.12
N PRO A 66 -4.71 10.62 10.01
CA PRO A 66 -5.52 9.97 11.03
C PRO A 66 -6.64 9.13 10.42
N VAL A 67 -7.03 8.09 11.15
CA VAL A 67 -8.26 7.34 10.93
C VAL A 67 -9.47 8.26 11.09
N ARG A 68 -10.40 8.21 10.15
CA ARG A 68 -11.65 9.01 10.16
C ARG A 68 -12.86 8.19 10.59
N TYR A 69 -12.85 6.90 10.27
CA TYR A 69 -13.93 5.97 10.59
C TYR A 69 -13.35 4.72 11.23
N LYS A 70 -14.08 4.14 12.19
CA LYS A 70 -13.68 2.89 12.88
C LYS A 70 -13.32 1.76 11.91
N ALA A 71 -13.96 1.70 10.74
CA ALA A 71 -13.69 0.70 9.71
C ALA A 71 -12.31 0.84 9.05
N GLU A 72 -11.68 2.03 9.10
CA GLU A 72 -10.32 2.27 8.59
C GLU A 72 -9.25 1.79 9.57
N ALA A 73 -9.58 1.69 10.85
CA ALA A 73 -8.63 1.24 11.87
C ALA A 73 -8.13 -0.19 11.56
N PHE A 74 -6.86 -0.44 11.88
CA PHE A 74 -6.30 -1.78 11.77
C PHE A 74 -6.89 -2.68 12.87
N HIS A 75 -7.87 -3.50 12.51
CA HIS A 75 -8.66 -4.36 13.40
C HIS A 75 -9.20 -3.66 14.66
N GLY A 76 -9.55 -2.38 14.54
CA GLY A 76 -10.11 -1.59 15.65
C GLY A 76 -9.07 -0.93 16.57
N THR A 77 -7.77 -1.09 16.28
CA THR A 77 -6.70 -0.36 16.96
C THR A 77 -6.56 1.03 16.37
N ASP A 78 -6.64 2.06 17.21
CA ASP A 78 -6.38 3.44 16.79
C ASP A 78 -4.92 3.60 16.33
N ALA A 79 -4.78 3.86 15.04
CA ALA A 79 -3.53 4.10 14.34
C ALA A 79 -3.80 5.13 13.23
N GLU A 80 -2.76 5.43 12.46
CA GLU A 80 -2.87 6.27 11.27
C GLU A 80 -2.84 5.40 10.00
N ILE A 81 -3.27 6.00 8.90
CA ILE A 81 -3.33 5.38 7.57
C ILE A 81 -2.17 5.91 6.74
N VAL A 82 -1.36 5.00 6.20
CA VAL A 82 -0.38 5.35 5.17
C VAL A 82 -1.12 5.43 3.84
N VAL A 83 -0.93 6.54 3.12
CA VAL A 83 -1.56 6.83 1.83
C VAL A 83 -0.46 6.93 0.79
N ALA A 84 -0.39 5.93 -0.08
CA ALA A 84 0.56 5.87 -1.19
C ALA A 84 -0.15 6.27 -2.49
N THR A 85 0.26 7.41 -3.05
CA THR A 85 -0.26 7.91 -4.33
C THR A 85 0.68 7.49 -5.45
N THR A 86 0.14 6.83 -6.46
CA THR A 86 0.83 6.45 -7.71
C THR A 86 0.23 7.23 -8.87
N GLU A 87 0.81 7.14 -10.06
CA GLU A 87 0.24 7.75 -11.27
C GLU A 87 -1.20 7.29 -11.54
N ARG A 88 -1.52 6.04 -11.20
CA ARG A 88 -2.79 5.39 -11.60
C ARG A 88 -3.82 5.35 -10.48
N ARG A 89 -3.40 5.41 -9.22
CA ARG A 89 -4.27 5.12 -8.07
C ARG A 89 -3.70 5.64 -6.75
N VAL A 90 -4.59 5.77 -5.77
CA VAL A 90 -4.21 5.90 -4.35
C VAL A 90 -4.44 4.56 -3.67
N VAL A 91 -3.46 4.09 -2.91
CA VAL A 91 -3.58 2.91 -2.06
C VAL A 91 -3.45 3.39 -0.61
N GLU A 92 -4.44 3.02 0.20
CA GLU A 92 -4.45 3.30 1.62
C GLU A 92 -4.17 2.03 2.41
N LEU A 93 -3.33 2.15 3.44
CA LEU A 93 -2.82 1.04 4.23
C LEU A 93 -3.08 1.33 5.71
N ALA A 94 -3.87 0.49 6.36
CA ALA A 94 -3.98 0.45 7.81
C ALA A 94 -3.03 -0.63 8.35
N LEU A 95 -2.19 -0.24 9.28
CA LEU A 95 -1.10 -1.05 9.82
C LEU A 95 -1.17 -1.02 11.36
N PRO A 96 -0.48 -1.95 12.06
CA PRO A 96 -0.14 -1.74 13.46
C PRO A 96 0.50 -0.36 13.65
N ARG A 97 0.19 0.31 14.77
CA ARG A 97 0.60 1.71 15.02
C ARG A 97 2.13 1.88 14.93
N GLU A 98 2.87 0.92 15.44
CA GLU A 98 4.33 0.86 15.43
C GLU A 98 4.95 0.72 14.03
N GLU A 99 4.17 0.24 13.05
CA GLU A 99 4.61 0.03 11.67
C GLU A 99 4.31 1.21 10.75
N VAL A 100 3.46 2.17 11.16
CA VAL A 100 3.06 3.31 10.32
C VAL A 100 4.26 4.12 9.84
N ASP A 101 5.07 4.65 10.77
CA ASP A 101 6.23 5.48 10.43
C ASP A 101 7.31 4.72 9.64
N PRO A 102 7.73 3.50 10.04
CA PRO A 102 8.69 2.71 9.26
C PRO A 102 8.23 2.40 7.84
N VAL A 103 6.95 2.04 7.66
CA VAL A 103 6.38 1.72 6.35
C VAL A 103 6.29 2.96 5.48
N ALA A 104 5.79 4.08 6.02
CA ALA A 104 5.67 5.33 5.28
C ALA A 104 7.02 5.80 4.74
N ARG A 105 8.07 5.76 5.57
CA ARG A 105 9.44 6.12 5.15
C ARG A 105 9.96 5.22 4.04
N ARG A 106 9.87 3.90 4.20
CA ARG A 106 10.35 2.95 3.18
C ARG A 106 9.60 3.05 1.86
N LEU A 107 8.29 3.34 1.90
CA LEU A 107 7.52 3.58 0.69
C LEU A 107 7.92 4.91 0.03
N ALA A 108 8.18 5.96 0.82
CA ALA A 108 8.66 7.23 0.28
C ALA A 108 10.05 7.10 -0.36
N ASP A 109 10.93 6.28 0.22
CA ASP A 109 12.28 6.02 -0.28
C ASP A 109 12.28 5.28 -1.64
N LEU A 110 11.18 4.62 -2.02
CA LEU A 110 11.05 4.04 -3.35
C LEU A 110 11.01 5.11 -4.44
N GLY A 111 10.47 6.29 -4.10
CA GLY A 111 10.30 7.42 -5.00
C GLY A 111 9.52 7.12 -6.29
N PRO A 112 9.33 8.11 -7.17
CA PRO A 112 9.14 7.80 -8.58
C PRO A 112 10.41 7.08 -9.02
N GLY A 113 10.29 5.83 -9.49
CA GLY A 113 11.44 5.07 -9.96
C GLY A 113 12.26 5.96 -10.87
N LEU A 114 13.53 6.22 -10.52
CA LEU A 114 14.44 6.87 -11.44
C LEU A 114 14.44 5.97 -12.67
N ASP A 115 13.84 6.45 -13.76
CA ASP A 115 14.10 5.94 -15.10
C ASP A 115 15.62 5.86 -15.21
N GLU A 116 16.18 4.66 -15.12
CA GLU A 116 17.55 4.44 -15.52
C GLU A 116 17.53 4.61 -17.04
N PRO A 117 18.19 5.64 -17.63
CA PRO A 117 18.34 5.66 -19.07
C PRO A 117 19.15 4.42 -19.45
N ALA A 118 18.53 3.54 -20.23
CA ALA A 118 19.20 2.39 -20.83
C ALA A 118 20.49 2.85 -21.56
N PRO A 119 21.57 2.05 -21.54
CA PRO A 119 22.88 2.43 -22.08
C PRO A 119 22.86 2.76 -23.58
#